data_AF-A0A948V3N4-F1
#
_entry.id   AF-A0A948V3N4-F1
#
_cell.length_a   1.000
_cell.length_b   1.000
_cell.length_c   1.000
_cell.angle_alpha   90.00
_cell.angle_beta   90.00
_cell.angle_gamma   90.00
#
_symmetry.space_group_name_H-M   'P 1'
#
loop_
_entity.id
_entity.type
_entity.pdbx_description
1 polymer ?
#
loop_
_entity_poly.entity_id
_entity_poly.type
_entity_poly.pdbx_seq_one_letter_code
_entity_poly.pdbx_strand_id
1 'polypeptide(L)'
;MPIRFGGTALLVVLCLVTVVHPSTVFLASDGGETLVGCNEDFDFPLSKMTFIPGADGKYGAVYFGFEIGWQQAGLNEKGLFFKWNATPPVVLNLPESKEAYNGNLMEAILQQCGSVEEALALLDRYHTPVFEKAQLFLGDASGASAVVEGDAVRKKEGKYQIMTNFRQSRTKPEEYRCPRFIMVDQMIFQYPAHVDYFRSILSATHQELGAPTQYSVICDLKKLVIYLYHFHNFENQLVMDIKNELAKESRSYELEKSFPKTYAFMIYKAQWMKQHPDHQPPTKK
;
A
#
# COMPACT_ATOMS: atom_id res chain seq x y z
N MET A 1 37.21 51.91 28.04
CA MET A 1 36.07 51.06 28.49
C MET A 1 35.51 50.36 27.25
N PRO A 2 35.84 49.09 26.97
CA PRO A 2 35.32 48.43 25.78
C PRO A 2 34.01 47.68 26.12
N ILE A 3 33.00 47.88 25.29
CA ILE A 3 31.69 47.24 25.38
C ILE A 3 31.85 45.81 24.84
N ARG A 4 31.62 44.80 25.69
CA ARG A 4 31.53 43.39 25.28
C ARG A 4 30.10 43.09 24.84
N PHE A 5 29.89 42.82 23.56
CA PHE A 5 28.67 42.17 23.08
C PHE A 5 28.79 40.66 23.36
N GLY A 6 28.01 40.17 24.32
CA GLY A 6 27.83 38.74 24.56
C GLY A 6 26.95 38.13 23.47
N GLY A 7 27.56 37.47 22.49
CA GLY A 7 26.83 36.72 21.48
C GLY A 7 26.21 35.46 22.09
N THR A 8 24.89 35.43 22.20
CA THR A 8 24.14 34.21 22.53
C THR A 8 24.10 33.35 21.27
N ALA A 9 24.82 32.23 21.25
CA ALA A 9 24.73 31.27 20.16
C ALA A 9 23.38 30.55 20.22
N LEU A 10 22.49 30.84 19.28
CA LEU A 10 21.23 30.12 19.09
C LEU A 10 21.55 28.76 18.46
N LEU A 11 21.49 27.70 19.27
CA LEU A 11 21.61 26.32 18.80
C LEU A 11 20.29 25.93 18.10
N VAL A 12 20.23 26.06 16.77
CA VAL A 12 19.13 25.52 15.97
C VAL A 12 19.30 24.01 15.92
N VAL A 13 18.57 23.30 16.79
CA VAL A 13 18.43 21.84 16.68
C VAL A 13 17.54 21.58 15.48
N LEU A 14 18.17 21.27 14.34
CA LEU A 14 17.46 20.77 13.16
C LEU A 14 16.96 19.36 13.52
N CYS A 15 15.72 19.23 13.98
CA CYS A 15 15.05 17.93 14.03
C CYS A 15 14.94 17.42 12.60
N LEU A 16 15.83 16.49 12.23
CA LEU A 16 15.66 15.65 11.05
C LEU A 16 14.41 14.79 11.30
N VAL A 17 13.25 15.32 10.92
CA VAL A 17 12.04 14.52 10.78
C VAL A 17 12.35 13.55 9.66
N THR A 18 12.58 12.28 9.99
CA THR A 18 12.59 11.22 8.99
C THR A 18 11.18 11.17 8.42
N VAL A 19 10.99 11.79 7.26
CA VAL A 19 9.74 11.69 6.51
C VAL A 19 9.64 10.23 6.09
N VAL A 20 8.85 9.45 6.81
CA VAL A 20 8.42 8.13 6.34
C VAL A 20 7.57 8.43 5.11
N HIS A 21 8.13 8.15 3.93
CA HIS A 21 7.48 8.44 2.66
C HIS A 21 6.15 7.70 2.61
N PRO A 22 5.05 8.45 2.64
CA PRO A 22 3.83 7.80 3.04
C PRO A 22 3.17 7.20 1.79
N SER A 23 2.70 5.95 1.85
CA SER A 23 1.74 5.33 0.91
C SER A 23 0.32 5.67 1.36
N THR A 24 -0.68 5.56 0.50
CA THR A 24 -2.09 5.82 0.87
C THR A 24 -2.94 4.66 0.45
N VAL A 25 -3.82 4.19 1.33
CA VAL A 25 -4.89 3.25 0.97
C VAL A 25 -6.19 3.66 1.63
N PHE A 26 -7.29 3.49 0.92
CA PHE A 26 -8.63 3.76 1.43
C PHE A 26 -9.65 2.82 0.81
N LEU A 27 -10.68 2.50 1.58
CA LEU A 27 -11.81 1.69 1.15
C LEU A 27 -13.09 2.47 1.38
N ALA A 28 -14.01 2.47 0.41
CA ALA A 28 -15.39 2.90 0.62
C ALA A 28 -16.36 1.85 0.08
N SER A 29 -17.52 1.75 0.71
CA SER A 29 -18.60 0.86 0.28
C SER A 29 -19.95 1.53 0.47
N ASP A 30 -20.83 1.43 -0.53
CA ASP A 30 -22.19 2.01 -0.50
C ASP A 30 -23.30 0.96 -0.62
N GLY A 31 -22.96 -0.31 -0.39
CA GLY A 31 -23.88 -1.44 -0.52
C GLY A 31 -23.98 -1.98 -1.95
N GLY A 32 -23.79 -1.12 -2.95
CA GLY A 32 -23.65 -1.51 -4.36
C GLY A 32 -22.23 -1.95 -4.65
N GLU A 33 -21.27 -1.04 -4.50
CA GLU A 33 -19.85 -1.26 -4.79
C GLU A 33 -19.02 -1.33 -3.49
N THR A 34 -17.90 -2.04 -3.58
CA THR A 34 -16.83 -1.99 -2.58
C THR A 34 -15.52 -1.76 -3.31
N LEU A 35 -15.01 -0.54 -3.19
CA LEU A 35 -13.79 -0.12 -3.87
C LEU A 35 -12.67 0.12 -2.87
N VAL A 36 -11.48 -0.33 -3.21
CA VAL A 36 -10.22 0.05 -2.55
C VAL A 36 -9.40 0.87 -3.52
N GLY A 37 -8.86 2.01 -3.08
CA GLY A 37 -7.86 2.79 -3.80
C GLY A 37 -6.54 2.78 -3.05
N CYS A 38 -5.42 2.59 -3.74
CA CYS A 38 -4.10 2.62 -3.14
C CYS A 38 -3.06 3.31 -4.04
N ASN A 39 -2.25 4.20 -3.45
CA ASN A 39 -0.99 4.69 -4.01
C ASN A 39 0.16 3.97 -3.30
N GLU A 40 1.07 3.36 -4.08
CA GLU A 40 2.30 2.81 -3.54
C GLU A 40 3.48 3.74 -3.80
N ASP A 41 4.04 4.27 -2.71
CA ASP A 41 5.11 5.27 -2.71
C ASP A 41 6.43 4.61 -2.30
N PHE A 42 7.35 4.49 -3.24
CA PHE A 42 8.63 3.82 -3.01
C PHE A 42 9.72 4.35 -3.94
N ASP A 43 10.98 4.28 -3.51
CA ASP A 43 12.14 4.79 -4.24
C ASP A 43 12.79 3.73 -5.14
N PHE A 44 12.07 2.64 -5.46
CA PHE A 44 12.56 1.55 -6.30
C PHE A 44 11.67 1.36 -7.55
N PRO A 45 12.17 1.66 -8.77
CA PRO A 45 11.36 1.72 -9.99
C PRO A 45 10.97 0.36 -10.57
N LEU A 46 11.47 -0.74 -10.03
CA LEU A 46 11.30 -2.08 -10.61
C LEU A 46 10.05 -2.76 -10.04
N SER A 47 8.90 -2.13 -10.23
CA SER A 47 7.61 -2.64 -9.77
C SER A 47 7.14 -3.84 -10.59
N LYS A 48 6.53 -4.81 -9.91
CA LYS A 48 6.03 -6.06 -10.48
C LYS A 48 4.62 -6.38 -10.02
N MET A 49 3.91 -7.13 -10.84
CA MET A 49 2.68 -7.80 -10.49
C MET A 49 2.77 -9.28 -10.81
N THR A 50 2.29 -10.14 -9.91
CA THR A 50 2.39 -11.59 -10.03
C THR A 50 1.02 -12.22 -9.81
N PHE A 51 0.59 -13.06 -10.74
CA PHE A 51 -0.63 -13.86 -10.64
C PHE A 51 -0.27 -15.28 -10.24
N ILE A 52 -0.94 -15.79 -9.20
CA ILE A 52 -0.82 -17.17 -8.73
C ILE A 52 -2.22 -17.79 -8.75
N PRO A 53 -2.50 -18.71 -9.67
CA PRO A 53 -3.79 -19.43 -9.71
C PRO A 53 -4.04 -20.23 -8.43
N GLY A 54 -5.31 -20.42 -8.10
CA GLY A 54 -5.72 -21.30 -7.00
C GLY A 54 -5.43 -22.76 -7.32
N ALA A 55 -4.96 -23.52 -6.33
CA ALA A 55 -4.67 -24.93 -6.43
C ALA A 55 -4.78 -25.59 -5.05
N ASP A 56 -5.08 -26.89 -5.00
CA ASP A 56 -5.10 -27.69 -3.76
C ASP A 56 -5.96 -27.09 -2.63
N GLY A 57 -7.13 -26.56 -3.00
CA GLY A 57 -8.07 -25.93 -2.05
C GLY A 57 -7.67 -24.54 -1.57
N LYS A 58 -6.60 -23.95 -2.12
CA LYS A 58 -6.19 -22.56 -1.87
C LYS A 58 -6.76 -21.61 -2.91
N TYR A 59 -7.01 -20.38 -2.48
CA TYR A 59 -7.48 -19.32 -3.35
C TYR A 59 -6.38 -18.79 -4.27
N GLY A 60 -6.75 -18.50 -5.52
CA GLY A 60 -5.92 -17.74 -6.44
C GLY A 60 -5.80 -16.27 -6.03
N ALA A 61 -4.65 -15.66 -6.30
CA ALA A 61 -4.40 -14.27 -5.94
C ALA A 61 -3.44 -13.55 -6.91
N VAL A 62 -3.65 -12.24 -7.02
CA VAL A 62 -2.72 -11.30 -7.64
C VAL A 62 -2.01 -10.50 -6.56
N TYR A 63 -0.71 -10.30 -6.75
CA TYR A 63 0.16 -9.58 -5.83
C TYR A 63 0.86 -8.43 -6.54
N PHE A 64 1.04 -7.33 -5.83
CA PHE A 64 1.81 -6.17 -6.26
C PHE A 64 3.04 -6.01 -5.36
N GLY A 65 4.15 -5.65 -5.96
CA GLY A 65 5.40 -5.44 -5.25
C GLY A 65 6.48 -5.00 -6.20
N PHE A 66 7.68 -5.49 -5.96
CA PHE A 66 8.88 -5.08 -6.66
C PHE A 66 9.74 -6.29 -7.07
N GLU A 67 10.77 -6.05 -7.88
CA GLU A 67 11.73 -7.09 -8.27
C GLU A 67 12.32 -7.84 -7.08
N ILE A 68 12.59 -7.11 -6.01
CA ILE A 68 13.12 -7.63 -4.76
C ILE A 68 12.16 -7.30 -3.61
N GLY A 69 12.19 -8.14 -2.57
CA GLY A 69 11.40 -7.95 -1.36
C GLY A 69 10.03 -8.62 -1.40
N TRP A 70 9.25 -8.33 -0.37
CA TRP A 70 7.93 -8.93 -0.15
C TRP A 70 6.84 -8.19 -0.93
N GLN A 71 5.73 -8.89 -1.16
CA GLN A 71 4.52 -8.31 -1.76
C GLN A 71 3.99 -7.20 -0.86
N GLN A 72 3.72 -6.05 -1.47
CA GLN A 72 3.28 -4.85 -0.77
C GLN A 72 1.76 -4.77 -0.70
N ALA A 73 1.07 -5.33 -1.68
CA ALA A 73 -0.38 -5.45 -1.73
C ALA A 73 -0.80 -6.73 -2.45
N GLY A 74 -2.07 -7.11 -2.33
CA GLY A 74 -2.64 -8.17 -3.14
C GLY A 74 -4.15 -8.28 -3.00
N LEU A 75 -4.76 -9.02 -3.94
CA LEU A 75 -6.19 -9.30 -4.01
C LEU A 75 -6.37 -10.78 -4.36
N ASN A 76 -7.22 -11.49 -3.65
CA ASN A 76 -7.58 -12.87 -4.01
C ASN A 76 -8.93 -12.97 -4.75
N GLU A 77 -9.22 -14.16 -5.27
CA GLU A 77 -10.46 -14.46 -6.01
C GLU A 77 -11.75 -14.43 -5.17
N LYS A 78 -11.63 -14.21 -3.86
CA LYS A 78 -12.76 -14.00 -2.94
C LYS A 78 -13.04 -12.53 -2.67
N GLY A 79 -12.17 -11.63 -3.15
CA GLY A 79 -12.28 -10.20 -2.94
C GLY A 79 -11.61 -9.71 -1.68
N LEU A 80 -10.78 -10.53 -1.01
CA LEU A 80 -9.95 -10.10 0.11
C LEU A 80 -8.70 -9.41 -0.41
N PHE A 81 -8.50 -8.17 0.06
CA PHE A 81 -7.40 -7.30 -0.28
C PHE A 81 -6.52 -7.04 0.94
N PHE A 82 -5.20 -6.94 0.74
CA PHE A 82 -4.29 -6.39 1.74
C PHE A 82 -3.37 -5.31 1.17
N LYS A 83 -2.90 -4.41 2.04
CA LYS A 83 -1.83 -3.44 1.76
C LYS A 83 -0.98 -3.19 3.00
N TRP A 84 0.34 -3.18 2.84
CA TRP A 84 1.27 -2.67 3.86
C TRP A 84 1.56 -1.19 3.68
N ASN A 85 1.56 -0.43 4.78
CA ASN A 85 2.22 0.88 4.81
C ASN A 85 3.28 0.89 5.92
N ALA A 86 4.47 1.42 5.62
CA ALA A 86 5.50 1.67 6.62
C ALA A 86 5.02 2.68 7.67
N THR A 87 5.54 2.60 8.89
CA THR A 87 5.25 3.54 9.98
C THR A 87 6.52 3.77 10.80
N PRO A 88 6.61 4.85 11.58
CA PRO A 88 7.67 4.99 12.56
C PRO A 88 7.77 3.74 13.45
N PRO A 89 8.99 3.25 13.77
CA PRO A 89 9.16 2.07 14.62
C PRO A 89 8.51 2.23 15.98
N VAL A 90 7.93 1.15 16.50
CA VAL A 90 7.38 1.08 17.84
C VAL A 90 7.69 -0.26 18.50
N VAL A 91 7.70 -0.26 19.82
CA VAL A 91 7.60 -1.49 20.61
C VAL A 91 6.13 -1.92 20.63
N LEU A 92 5.90 -3.20 20.34
CA LEU A 92 4.58 -3.84 20.36
C LEU A 92 4.38 -4.61 21.66
N ASN A 93 3.20 -4.51 22.24
CA ASN A 93 2.79 -5.33 23.38
C ASN A 93 2.00 -6.53 22.87
N LEU A 94 2.71 -7.56 22.44
CA LEU A 94 2.09 -8.76 21.88
C LEU A 94 1.78 -9.78 22.98
N PRO A 95 0.65 -10.50 22.88
CA PRO A 95 0.40 -11.65 23.74
C PRO A 95 1.50 -12.71 23.55
N GLU A 96 2.00 -13.30 24.65
CA GLU A 96 2.99 -14.39 24.60
C GLU A 96 2.50 -15.61 23.80
N SER A 97 1.18 -15.75 23.64
CA SER A 97 0.54 -16.86 22.94
C SER A 97 0.64 -16.80 21.41
N LYS A 98 1.11 -15.69 20.81
CA LYS A 98 1.21 -15.59 19.36
C LYS A 98 2.42 -16.35 18.82
N GLU A 99 2.18 -17.22 17.85
CA GLU A 99 3.22 -18.01 17.20
C GLU A 99 3.94 -17.22 16.10
N ALA A 100 5.20 -17.54 15.86
CA ALA A 100 5.87 -17.11 14.64
C ALA A 100 5.33 -17.90 13.45
N TYR A 101 4.92 -17.20 12.38
CA TYR A 101 4.52 -17.87 11.15
C TYR A 101 5.75 -18.28 10.33
N ASN A 102 5.93 -19.58 10.07
CA ASN A 102 7.00 -20.05 9.20
C ASN A 102 6.58 -19.94 7.72
N GLY A 103 6.94 -18.82 7.08
CA GLY A 103 6.65 -18.54 5.68
C GLY A 103 6.12 -17.13 5.47
N ASN A 104 5.46 -16.91 4.34
CA ASN A 104 4.85 -15.62 4.02
C ASN A 104 3.41 -15.56 4.55
N LEU A 105 3.20 -14.83 5.64
CA LEU A 105 1.88 -14.70 6.26
C LEU A 105 0.86 -14.01 5.33
N MET A 106 1.29 -13.11 4.44
CA MET A 106 0.35 -12.42 3.54
C MET A 106 -0.12 -13.32 2.41
N GLU A 107 0.77 -14.15 1.87
CA GLU A 107 0.36 -15.22 0.95
C GLU A 107 -0.59 -16.19 1.64
N ALA A 108 -0.31 -16.55 2.90
CA ALA A 108 -1.19 -17.41 3.68
C ALA A 108 -2.59 -16.82 3.83
N ILE A 109 -2.69 -15.53 4.19
CA ILE A 109 -3.96 -14.80 4.28
C ILE A 109 -4.70 -14.85 2.94
N LEU A 110 -4.07 -14.45 1.84
CA LEU A 110 -4.77 -14.41 0.55
C LEU A 110 -5.10 -15.81 -0.01
N GLN A 111 -4.32 -16.83 0.30
CA GLN A 111 -4.56 -18.19 -0.19
C GLN A 111 -5.57 -18.97 0.67
N GLN A 112 -5.83 -18.57 1.92
CA GLN A 112 -6.65 -19.35 2.86
C GLN A 112 -7.89 -18.61 3.37
N CYS A 113 -7.92 -17.27 3.31
CA CYS A 113 -9.01 -16.46 3.84
C CYS A 113 -9.82 -15.81 2.71
N GLY A 114 -11.14 -15.79 2.85
CA GLY A 114 -12.08 -15.12 1.94
C GLY A 114 -12.64 -13.80 2.48
N SER A 115 -12.36 -13.46 3.75
CA SER A 115 -12.90 -12.28 4.44
C SER A 115 -11.88 -11.63 5.38
N VAL A 116 -12.17 -10.39 5.77
CA VAL A 116 -11.42 -9.65 6.80
C VAL A 116 -11.50 -10.39 8.14
N GLU A 117 -12.64 -10.96 8.50
CA GLU A 117 -12.79 -11.74 9.73
C GLU A 117 -11.88 -12.96 9.76
N GLU A 118 -11.83 -13.74 8.68
CA GLU A 118 -10.94 -14.91 8.58
C GLU A 118 -9.46 -14.50 8.62
N ALA A 119 -9.11 -13.41 7.93
CA ALA A 119 -7.75 -12.88 7.95
C ALA A 119 -7.33 -12.41 9.36
N LEU A 120 -8.23 -11.74 10.08
CA LEU A 120 -8.00 -11.32 11.47
C LEU A 120 -7.87 -12.53 12.41
N ALA A 121 -8.64 -13.59 12.22
CA ALA A 121 -8.50 -14.82 13.00
C ALA A 121 -7.12 -15.48 12.79
N LEU A 122 -6.60 -15.46 11.55
CA LEU A 122 -5.24 -15.96 11.27
C LEU A 122 -4.17 -15.07 11.91
N LEU A 123 -4.35 -13.74 11.88
CA LEU A 123 -3.48 -12.75 12.53
C LEU A 123 -3.57 -12.74 14.06
N ASP A 124 -4.62 -13.33 14.64
CA ASP A 124 -4.70 -13.53 16.08
C ASP A 124 -3.80 -14.68 16.54
N ARG A 125 -3.69 -15.74 15.72
CA ARG A 125 -2.78 -16.87 15.96
C ARG A 125 -1.31 -16.51 15.72
N TYR A 126 -1.05 -15.70 14.70
CA TYR A 126 0.30 -15.45 14.20
C TYR A 126 0.76 -14.00 14.36
N HIS A 127 2.06 -13.84 14.57
CA HIS A 127 2.72 -12.54 14.55
C HIS A 127 3.85 -12.48 13.50
N THR A 128 4.07 -11.28 12.96
CA THR A 128 5.25 -10.96 12.14
C THR A 128 5.94 -9.69 12.67
N PRO A 129 7.27 -9.71 12.91
CA PRO A 129 8.02 -8.53 13.38
C PRO A 129 7.89 -7.29 12.49
N VAL A 130 7.41 -7.44 11.24
CA VAL A 130 7.13 -6.33 10.32
C VAL A 130 6.18 -5.30 10.94
N PHE A 131 5.26 -5.71 11.82
CA PHE A 131 4.32 -4.80 12.50
C PHE A 131 4.99 -3.75 13.39
N GLU A 132 6.24 -3.95 13.83
CA GLU A 132 6.96 -2.92 14.60
C GLU A 132 7.22 -1.67 13.76
N LYS A 133 7.35 -1.82 12.43
CA LYS A 133 7.68 -0.75 11.48
C LYS A 133 6.66 -0.58 10.35
N ALA A 134 5.51 -1.25 10.44
CA ALA A 134 4.47 -1.20 9.42
C ALA A 134 3.08 -1.47 10.01
N GLN A 135 2.06 -1.19 9.22
CA GLN A 135 0.67 -1.52 9.51
C GLN A 135 0.01 -2.09 8.27
N LEU A 136 -0.97 -2.96 8.49
CA LEU A 136 -1.66 -3.73 7.45
C LEU A 136 -3.08 -3.21 7.30
N PHE A 137 -3.45 -2.86 6.08
CA PHE A 137 -4.83 -2.65 5.69
C PHE A 137 -5.39 -3.96 5.16
N LEU A 138 -6.60 -4.30 5.58
CA LEU A 138 -7.41 -5.40 5.06
C LEU A 138 -8.74 -4.84 4.59
N GLY A 139 -9.27 -5.34 3.48
CA GLY A 139 -10.62 -5.04 3.01
C GLY A 139 -11.21 -6.22 2.25
N ASP A 140 -12.52 -6.45 2.30
CA ASP A 140 -13.15 -7.55 1.56
C ASP A 140 -14.40 -7.12 0.77
N ALA A 141 -14.91 -8.04 -0.05
CA ALA A 141 -16.08 -7.84 -0.92
C ALA A 141 -17.36 -7.44 -0.16
N SER A 142 -17.48 -7.76 1.13
CA SER A 142 -18.64 -7.35 1.95
C SER A 142 -18.64 -5.85 2.25
N GLY A 143 -17.49 -5.19 2.08
CA GLY A 143 -17.27 -3.82 2.51
C GLY A 143 -16.64 -3.72 3.91
N ALA A 144 -16.38 -4.84 4.58
CA ALA A 144 -15.59 -4.83 5.81
C ALA A 144 -14.15 -4.41 5.50
N SER A 145 -13.54 -3.69 6.43
CA SER A 145 -12.10 -3.41 6.41
C SER A 145 -11.55 -3.29 7.83
N ALA A 146 -10.24 -3.49 7.96
CA ALA A 146 -9.53 -3.34 9.21
C ALA A 146 -8.11 -2.80 8.96
N VAL A 147 -7.61 -2.00 9.90
CA VAL A 147 -6.21 -1.60 9.99
C VAL A 147 -5.60 -2.31 11.20
N VAL A 148 -4.60 -3.14 10.94
CA VAL A 148 -3.85 -3.89 11.96
C VAL A 148 -2.52 -3.20 12.17
N GLU A 149 -2.31 -2.69 13.38
CA GLU A 149 -1.16 -1.86 13.75
C GLU A 149 -0.15 -2.62 14.65
N GLY A 150 -0.26 -3.95 14.66
CA GLY A 150 0.50 -4.88 15.51
C GLY A 150 -0.31 -5.35 16.70
N ASP A 151 -0.30 -4.58 17.78
CA ASP A 151 -1.03 -4.85 19.04
C ASP A 151 -2.42 -4.21 19.10
N ALA A 152 -2.83 -3.51 18.03
CA ALA A 152 -4.15 -2.92 17.89
C ALA A 152 -4.78 -3.27 16.53
N VAL A 153 -6.11 -3.42 16.53
CA VAL A 153 -6.92 -3.61 15.32
C VAL A 153 -8.02 -2.57 15.31
N ARG A 154 -8.11 -1.79 14.23
CA ARG A 154 -9.17 -0.82 14.01
C ARG A 154 -10.06 -1.32 12.87
N LYS A 155 -11.26 -1.81 13.19
CA LYS A 155 -12.25 -2.15 12.17
C LYS A 155 -12.91 -0.88 11.62
N LYS A 156 -13.38 -0.91 10.38
CA LYS A 156 -14.14 0.19 9.80
C LYS A 156 -15.41 0.47 10.58
N GLU A 157 -15.59 1.74 10.92
CA GLU A 157 -16.85 2.27 11.42
C GLU A 157 -17.39 3.26 10.39
N GLY A 158 -18.59 3.04 9.89
CA GLY A 158 -19.21 3.89 8.86
C GLY A 158 -18.86 3.51 7.42
N LYS A 159 -18.81 4.51 6.53
CA LYS A 159 -18.83 4.29 5.07
C LYS A 159 -17.47 3.97 4.46
N TYR A 160 -16.39 4.48 5.05
CA TYR A 160 -15.03 4.28 4.54
C TYR A 160 -14.00 4.08 5.65
N GLN A 161 -12.81 3.64 5.26
CA GLN A 161 -11.62 3.58 6.12
C GLN A 161 -10.39 4.04 5.33
N ILE A 162 -9.48 4.76 5.98
CA ILE A 162 -8.26 5.32 5.38
C ILE A 162 -7.06 4.83 6.19
N MET A 163 -5.95 4.54 5.53
CA MET A 163 -4.66 4.28 6.16
C MET A 163 -3.54 4.96 5.37
N THR A 164 -2.69 5.71 6.07
CA THR A 164 -1.42 6.24 5.57
C THR A 164 -0.27 5.67 6.42
N ASN A 165 0.74 6.46 6.81
CA ASN A 165 1.97 5.94 7.43
C ASN A 165 2.14 6.35 8.89
N PHE A 166 1.03 6.58 9.57
CA PHE A 166 0.99 6.76 11.02
C PHE A 166 -0.08 5.84 11.63
N ARG A 167 0.10 5.48 12.89
CA ARG A 167 -0.78 4.58 13.64
C ARG A 167 -1.93 5.36 14.25
N GLN A 168 -3.14 5.12 13.79
CA GLN A 168 -4.34 5.77 14.30
C GLN A 168 -4.71 5.30 15.70
N SER A 169 -4.26 4.13 16.14
CA SER A 169 -4.45 3.70 17.54
C SER A 169 -3.58 4.48 18.53
N ARG A 170 -2.52 5.16 18.05
CA ARG A 170 -1.53 5.87 18.87
C ARG A 170 -1.49 7.37 18.60
N THR A 171 -2.43 7.89 17.81
CA THR A 171 -2.52 9.30 17.46
C THR A 171 -3.98 9.73 17.63
N LYS A 172 -4.22 10.84 18.30
CA LYS A 172 -5.60 11.33 18.46
C LYS A 172 -6.09 11.93 17.13
N PRO A 173 -7.39 11.87 16.79
CA PRO A 173 -7.90 12.42 15.54
C PRO A 173 -7.51 13.89 15.29
N GLU A 174 -7.54 14.73 16.31
CA GLU A 174 -7.13 16.15 16.25
C GLU A 174 -5.63 16.37 16.01
N GLU A 175 -4.82 15.32 16.13
CA GLU A 175 -3.38 15.29 15.90
C GLU A 175 -3.01 14.69 14.53
N TYR A 176 -4.00 14.33 13.70
CA TYR A 176 -3.71 13.86 12.34
C TYR A 176 -3.11 15.03 11.53
N ARG A 177 -1.88 14.85 11.05
CA ARG A 177 -1.14 15.87 10.29
C ARG A 177 -0.75 15.42 8.88
N CYS A 178 -0.98 14.16 8.52
CA CYS A 178 -0.65 13.67 7.18
C CYS A 178 -1.53 14.37 6.13
N PRO A 179 -0.97 15.19 5.22
CA PRO A 179 -1.77 15.95 4.26
C PRO A 179 -2.59 15.05 3.35
N ARG A 180 -2.05 13.88 2.97
CA ARG A 180 -2.74 12.92 2.11
C ARG A 180 -3.88 12.22 2.84
N PHE A 181 -3.74 11.90 4.13
CA PHE A 181 -4.86 11.40 4.93
C PHE A 181 -6.00 12.41 4.96
N ILE A 182 -5.68 13.68 5.27
CA ILE A 182 -6.65 14.77 5.34
C ILE A 182 -7.32 14.97 3.98
N MET A 183 -6.56 14.91 2.89
CA MET A 183 -7.09 15.06 1.53
C MET A 183 -8.03 13.92 1.13
N VAL A 184 -7.67 12.66 1.42
CA VAL A 184 -8.60 11.53 1.21
C VAL A 184 -9.87 11.74 2.02
N ASP A 185 -9.76 12.09 3.30
CA ASP A 185 -10.90 12.30 4.21
C ASP A 185 -11.86 13.40 3.70
N GLN A 186 -11.31 14.48 3.16
CA GLN A 186 -12.07 15.58 2.56
C GLN A 186 -12.77 15.22 1.25
N MET A 187 -12.19 14.30 0.47
CA MET A 187 -12.72 13.90 -0.83
C MET A 187 -13.70 12.74 -0.69
N ILE A 188 -13.35 11.66 0.02
CA ILE A 188 -14.04 10.36 -0.03
C ILE A 188 -15.56 10.38 0.23
N PHE A 189 -16.11 11.41 0.89
CA PHE A 189 -17.54 11.58 1.11
C PHE A 189 -18.34 12.21 -0.04
N GLN A 190 -17.69 12.83 -1.01
CA GLN A 190 -18.39 13.74 -1.94
C GLN A 190 -19.25 13.00 -2.97
N TYR A 191 -19.01 11.70 -3.20
CA TYR A 191 -19.71 10.91 -4.22
C TYR A 191 -19.89 9.45 -3.78
N PRO A 192 -20.86 8.71 -4.35
CA PRO A 192 -20.91 7.25 -4.20
C PRO A 192 -19.59 6.62 -4.66
N ALA A 193 -19.34 5.38 -4.21
CA ALA A 193 -18.14 4.67 -4.63
C ALA A 193 -18.18 4.52 -6.16
N HIS A 194 -17.19 5.08 -6.85
CA HIS A 194 -17.06 5.01 -8.29
C HIS A 194 -15.58 5.08 -8.69
N VAL A 195 -15.19 4.30 -9.69
CA VAL A 195 -13.80 4.16 -10.13
C VAL A 195 -13.17 5.50 -10.51
N ASP A 196 -13.87 6.33 -11.29
CA ASP A 196 -13.33 7.65 -11.68
C ASP A 196 -13.10 8.56 -10.48
N TYR A 197 -13.94 8.44 -9.44
CA TYR A 197 -13.77 9.25 -8.25
C TYR A 197 -12.58 8.79 -7.42
N PHE A 198 -12.41 7.48 -7.27
CA PHE A 198 -11.23 6.88 -6.65
C PHE A 198 -9.96 7.27 -7.40
N ARG A 199 -9.99 7.29 -8.75
CA ARG A 199 -8.89 7.77 -9.59
C ARG A 199 -8.54 9.23 -9.27
N SER A 200 -9.53 10.11 -9.12
CA SER A 200 -9.30 11.51 -8.74
C SER A 200 -8.68 11.64 -7.34
N ILE A 201 -9.10 10.83 -6.35
CA ILE A 201 -8.48 10.82 -5.02
C ILE A 201 -7.03 10.35 -5.09
N LEU A 202 -6.75 9.27 -5.82
CA LEU A 202 -5.39 8.77 -6.02
C LEU A 202 -4.51 9.78 -6.72
N SER A 203 -5.04 10.46 -7.74
CA SER A 203 -4.38 11.56 -8.42
C SER A 203 -4.15 12.76 -7.51
N ALA A 204 -5.05 13.10 -6.60
CA ALA A 204 -4.82 14.19 -5.65
C ALA A 204 -3.76 13.83 -4.58
N THR A 205 -3.58 12.53 -4.29
CA THR A 205 -2.76 12.05 -3.18
C THR A 205 -1.54 11.24 -3.62
N HIS A 206 -1.11 11.36 -4.87
CA HIS A 206 0.16 10.78 -5.31
C HIS A 206 1.35 11.61 -4.81
N GLN A 207 2.54 11.00 -4.83
CA GLN A 207 3.80 11.62 -4.48
C GLN A 207 4.74 11.62 -5.70
N GLU A 208 5.43 12.72 -5.95
CA GLU A 208 6.41 12.83 -7.05
C GLU A 208 7.86 12.90 -6.56
N LEU A 209 8.09 13.36 -5.32
CA LEU A 209 9.43 13.62 -4.79
C LEU A 209 9.86 12.59 -3.74
N GLY A 210 11.17 12.30 -3.70
CA GLY A 210 11.78 11.37 -2.75
C GLY A 210 11.48 9.92 -3.11
N ALA A 211 10.32 9.42 -2.68
CA ALA A 211 9.79 8.10 -3.02
C ALA A 211 8.49 8.29 -3.81
N PRO A 212 8.57 8.47 -5.14
CA PRO A 212 7.39 8.74 -5.95
C PRO A 212 6.42 7.55 -5.97
N THR A 213 5.15 7.85 -6.24
CA THR A 213 4.12 6.83 -6.47
C THR A 213 4.52 5.99 -7.67
N GLN A 214 4.91 4.73 -7.42
CA GLN A 214 5.35 3.79 -8.43
C GLN A 214 4.17 3.20 -9.20
N TYR A 215 3.08 2.94 -8.50
CA TYR A 215 1.83 2.49 -9.10
C TYR A 215 0.66 2.87 -8.20
N SER A 216 -0.51 2.96 -8.83
CA SER A 216 -1.78 3.15 -8.13
C SER A 216 -2.75 2.07 -8.57
N VAL A 217 -3.50 1.51 -7.61
CA VAL A 217 -4.52 0.49 -7.90
C VAL A 217 -5.88 0.92 -7.37
N ILE A 218 -6.91 0.65 -8.16
CA ILE A 218 -8.29 0.62 -7.70
C ILE A 218 -8.78 -0.81 -7.86
N CYS A 219 -9.28 -1.41 -6.78
CA CYS A 219 -9.83 -2.76 -6.79
C CYS A 219 -11.34 -2.69 -6.52
N ASP A 220 -12.15 -3.14 -7.46
CA ASP A 220 -13.55 -3.50 -7.19
C ASP A 220 -13.57 -4.90 -6.59
N LEU A 221 -13.74 -4.98 -5.28
CA LEU A 221 -13.63 -6.23 -4.52
C LEU A 221 -14.80 -7.17 -4.79
N LYS A 222 -15.96 -6.66 -5.24
CA LYS A 222 -17.13 -7.48 -5.57
C LYS A 222 -17.05 -8.02 -6.99
N LYS A 223 -16.71 -7.16 -7.94
CA LYS A 223 -16.60 -7.54 -9.36
C LYS A 223 -15.27 -8.22 -9.68
N LEU A 224 -14.29 -8.14 -8.78
CA LEU A 224 -12.93 -8.63 -8.96
C LEU A 224 -12.27 -8.03 -10.20
N VAL A 225 -12.35 -6.70 -10.29
CA VAL A 225 -11.73 -5.91 -11.36
C VAL A 225 -10.66 -5.01 -10.75
N ILE A 226 -9.48 -4.99 -11.35
CA ILE A 226 -8.40 -4.06 -10.99
C ILE A 226 -8.23 -3.02 -12.10
N TYR A 227 -8.13 -1.76 -11.69
CA TYR A 227 -7.69 -0.64 -12.51
C TYR A 227 -6.32 -0.22 -12.00
N LEU A 228 -5.29 -0.47 -12.80
CA LEU A 228 -3.90 -0.20 -12.46
C LEU A 228 -3.39 1.01 -13.25
N TYR A 229 -2.66 1.87 -12.57
CA TYR A 229 -1.96 3.03 -13.12
C TYR A 229 -0.49 2.93 -12.77
N HIS A 230 0.38 3.40 -13.65
CA HIS A 230 1.83 3.31 -13.47
C HIS A 230 2.46 4.70 -13.34
N PHE A 231 3.32 4.88 -12.34
CA PHE A 231 4.13 6.06 -12.10
C PHE A 231 3.36 7.38 -12.17
N HIS A 232 2.41 7.57 -11.24
CA HIS A 232 1.53 8.75 -11.13
C HIS A 232 0.89 9.24 -12.45
N ASN A 233 0.79 8.36 -13.46
CA ASN A 233 0.11 8.62 -14.71
C ASN A 233 -1.32 8.06 -14.61
N PHE A 234 -2.28 8.96 -14.43
CA PHE A 234 -3.71 8.62 -14.32
C PHE A 234 -4.47 8.73 -15.65
N GLU A 235 -3.75 8.91 -16.77
CA GLU A 235 -4.31 8.97 -18.13
C GLU A 235 -4.36 7.56 -18.76
N ASN A 236 -3.38 6.72 -18.46
CA ASN A 236 -3.29 5.36 -18.99
C ASN A 236 -3.59 4.35 -17.89
N GLN A 237 -4.57 3.49 -18.14
CA GLN A 237 -4.95 2.43 -17.21
C GLN A 237 -4.84 1.05 -17.86
N LEU A 238 -4.46 0.08 -17.04
CA LEU A 238 -4.63 -1.33 -17.34
C LEU A 238 -5.84 -1.83 -16.53
N VAL A 239 -6.86 -2.35 -17.21
CA VAL A 239 -8.04 -2.94 -16.57
C VAL A 239 -7.95 -4.46 -16.67
N MET A 240 -8.14 -5.15 -15.56
CA MET A 240 -8.00 -6.61 -15.50
C MET A 240 -9.19 -7.21 -14.75
N ASP A 241 -9.82 -8.22 -15.37
CA ASP A 241 -10.75 -9.12 -14.70
C ASP A 241 -9.92 -10.22 -14.02
N ILE A 242 -9.95 -10.25 -12.69
CA ILE A 242 -9.08 -11.12 -11.90
C ILE A 242 -9.49 -12.58 -12.01
N LYS A 243 -10.77 -12.89 -12.24
CA LYS A 243 -11.19 -14.28 -12.49
C LYS A 243 -10.55 -14.79 -13.79
N ASN A 244 -10.58 -13.96 -14.85
CA ASN A 244 -9.98 -14.32 -16.13
C ASN A 244 -8.45 -14.39 -16.06
N GLU A 245 -7.81 -13.48 -15.32
CA GLU A 245 -6.36 -13.50 -15.16
C GLU A 245 -5.88 -14.69 -14.30
N LEU A 246 -6.65 -15.13 -13.31
CA LEU A 246 -6.31 -16.28 -12.45
C LEU A 246 -6.64 -17.64 -13.09
N ALA A 247 -7.45 -17.68 -14.15
CA ALA A 247 -7.69 -18.91 -14.93
C ALA A 247 -6.50 -19.29 -15.84
N LYS A 248 -5.54 -18.39 -16.03
CA LYS A 248 -4.31 -18.60 -16.80
C LYS A 248 -3.21 -19.18 -15.90
N GLU A 249 -2.08 -19.58 -16.47
CA GLU A 249 -0.93 -20.04 -15.71
C GLU A 249 -0.29 -18.94 -14.82
N SER A 250 0.47 -19.38 -13.81
CA SER A 250 1.24 -18.49 -12.94
C SER A 250 2.25 -17.67 -13.73
N ARG A 251 2.32 -16.37 -13.45
CA ARG A 251 3.16 -15.43 -14.21
C ARG A 251 3.42 -14.14 -13.46
N SER A 252 4.50 -13.45 -13.82
CA SER A 252 4.87 -12.15 -13.29
C SER A 252 5.20 -11.17 -14.42
N TYR A 253 4.81 -9.91 -14.25
CA TYR A 253 5.04 -8.83 -15.19
C TYR A 253 5.75 -7.69 -14.49
N GLU A 254 6.74 -7.08 -15.15
CA GLU A 254 7.20 -5.74 -14.79
C GLU A 254 6.13 -4.74 -15.19
N LEU A 255 5.68 -3.91 -14.25
CA LEU A 255 4.55 -3.02 -14.52
C LEU A 255 4.84 -2.07 -15.67
N GLU A 256 6.04 -1.48 -15.73
CA GLU A 256 6.44 -0.58 -16.83
C GLU A 256 6.14 -1.16 -18.21
N LYS A 257 6.36 -2.46 -18.43
CA LYS A 257 6.19 -3.11 -19.73
C LYS A 257 4.73 -3.22 -20.17
N SER A 258 3.79 -3.05 -19.23
CA SER A 258 2.35 -3.09 -19.48
C SER A 258 1.75 -1.71 -19.81
N PHE A 259 2.55 -0.64 -19.79
CA PHE A 259 2.08 0.74 -20.02
C PHE A 259 2.86 1.43 -21.16
N PRO A 260 2.27 2.48 -21.77
CA PRO A 260 3.01 3.35 -22.66
C PRO A 260 4.22 3.98 -21.97
N LYS A 261 5.33 4.12 -22.72
CA LYS A 261 6.52 4.79 -22.22
C LYS A 261 6.21 6.27 -21.94
N THR A 262 6.61 6.75 -20.76
CA THR A 262 6.56 8.17 -20.41
C THR A 262 7.96 8.69 -20.18
N TYR A 263 8.23 9.92 -20.61
CA TYR A 263 9.55 10.53 -20.41
C TYR A 263 9.86 10.71 -18.91
N ALA A 264 8.85 11.05 -18.11
CA ALA A 264 8.98 11.16 -16.65
C ALA A 264 9.53 9.88 -16.01
N PHE A 265 8.92 8.72 -16.30
CA PHE A 265 9.40 7.45 -15.75
C PHE A 265 10.76 7.05 -16.30
N MET A 266 11.00 7.24 -17.60
CA MET A 266 12.28 6.92 -18.23
C MET A 266 13.43 7.68 -17.57
N ILE A 267 13.27 8.98 -17.30
CA ILE A 267 14.28 9.79 -16.63
C ILE A 267 14.46 9.36 -15.18
N TYR A 268 13.38 9.17 -14.43
CA TYR A 268 13.44 8.68 -13.05
C TYR A 268 14.19 7.35 -12.95
N LYS A 269 13.78 6.35 -13.73
CA LYS A 269 14.41 5.03 -13.74
C LYS A 269 15.87 5.11 -14.18
N ALA A 270 16.21 5.91 -15.19
CA ALA A 270 17.60 6.08 -15.62
C ALA A 270 18.48 6.72 -14.56
N GLN A 271 17.98 7.71 -13.81
CA GLN A 271 18.69 8.33 -12.69
C GLN A 271 18.90 7.32 -11.55
N TRP A 272 17.84 6.58 -11.21
CA TRP A 272 17.89 5.55 -10.19
C TRP A 272 18.91 4.45 -10.54
N MET A 273 18.93 3.98 -11.79
CA MET A 273 19.87 2.96 -12.29
C MET A 273 21.34 3.41 -12.27
N LYS A 274 21.61 4.72 -12.35
CA LYS A 274 22.97 5.25 -12.20
C LYS A 274 23.45 5.17 -10.76
N GLN A 275 22.54 5.24 -9.79
CA GLN A 275 22.85 5.15 -8.36
C GLN A 275 22.93 3.69 -7.88
N HIS A 276 22.33 2.75 -8.62
CA HIS A 276 22.22 1.33 -8.26
C HIS A 276 22.73 0.42 -9.39
N PRO A 277 24.06 0.39 -9.63
CA PRO A 277 24.64 -0.32 -10.78
C PRO A 277 24.40 -1.84 -10.74
N ASP A 278 24.19 -2.43 -9.57
CA ASP A 278 23.96 -3.88 -9.41
C ASP A 278 22.63 -4.35 -10.04
N HIS A 279 21.71 -3.43 -10.34
CA HIS A 279 20.45 -3.70 -11.03
C HIS A 279 20.50 -3.41 -12.54
N GLN A 280 21.65 -3.02 -13.08
CA GLN A 280 21.77 -2.80 -14.51
C GLN A 280 21.73 -4.13 -15.27
N PRO A 281 20.97 -4.22 -16.36
CA PRO A 281 21.04 -5.39 -17.22
C PRO A 281 22.49 -5.55 -17.72
N PRO A 282 23.01 -6.79 -17.80
CA PRO A 282 24.37 -7.02 -18.24
C PRO A 282 24.59 -6.33 -19.60
N THR A 283 25.65 -5.52 -19.69
CA THR A 283 26.02 -4.88 -20.95
C THR A 283 26.22 -5.98 -21.99
N LYS A 284 25.39 -5.99 -23.04
CA LYS A 284 25.63 -6.84 -24.21
C LYS A 284 27.01 -6.46 -24.76
N LYS A 285 27.99 -7.34 -24.60
CA LYS A 285 29.25 -7.29 -25.32
C LYS A 285 29.02 -7.65 -26.78
#